data_AF-A0A521S5B8-F1
#
_entry.id   AF-A0A521S5B8-F1
#
_cell.length_a   1.000
_cell.length_b   1.000
_cell.length_c   1.000
_cell.angle_alpha   90.00
_cell.angle_beta   90.00
_cell.angle_gamma   90.00
#
_symmetry.space_group_name_H-M   'P 1'
#
loop_
_entity.id
_entity.type
_entity.pdbx_description
1 polymer ?
#
loop_
_entity_poly.entity_id
_entity_poly.type
_entity_poly.pdbx_seq_one_letter_code
_entity_poly.pdbx_strand_id
1 'polypeptide(L)'
;MTILTACLSCGTPARSANTTFCGRCGLPFGAAPPAHVELPVCPVCYKTCDDDGRFPSTALPGLRLDLPRHVAEHDQHPVGDDEYLETLREGTRIRIGRWTAPFDLVRRYLVTGALDGGRRRQFEHDLIVTAMTQLARFGPGAVILGDQPEWRAARDAVSELLERYHQPHRRRGPH
;
A
#
# COMPACT_ATOMS: atom_id res chain seq x y z
N MET A 1 15.18 -3.82 11.94
CA MET A 1 13.81 -4.07 12.44
C MET A 1 13.61 -5.58 12.40
N THR A 2 13.48 -6.25 13.55
CA THR A 2 13.32 -7.71 13.58
C THR A 2 11.89 -8.04 13.22
N ILE A 3 11.66 -8.59 12.02
CA ILE A 3 10.32 -9.00 11.58
C ILE A 3 9.99 -10.32 12.29
N LEU A 4 9.06 -10.24 13.23
CA LEU A 4 8.51 -11.40 13.93
C LEU A 4 7.60 -12.19 12.99
N THR A 5 7.65 -13.52 13.09
CA THR A 5 6.80 -14.43 12.30
C THR A 5 5.32 -14.12 12.51
N ALA A 6 4.52 -14.15 11.45
CA ALA A 6 3.07 -14.03 11.54
C ALA A 6 2.34 -15.38 11.51
N CYS A 7 1.11 -15.39 12.04
CA CYS A 7 0.20 -16.50 11.92
C CYS A 7 -0.24 -16.65 10.46
N LEU A 8 -0.01 -17.82 9.86
CA LEU A 8 -0.30 -18.06 8.45
C LEU A 8 -1.81 -18.05 8.16
N SER A 9 -2.66 -18.34 9.15
CA SER A 9 -4.12 -18.34 8.99
C SER A 9 -4.76 -16.95 9.06
N CYS A 10 -4.15 -15.99 9.76
CA CYS A 10 -4.83 -14.72 10.04
C CYS A 10 -3.91 -13.49 10.08
N GLY A 11 -2.64 -13.64 9.68
CA GLY A 11 -1.68 -12.55 9.50
C GLY A 11 -1.23 -11.84 10.77
N THR A 12 -1.73 -12.24 11.95
CA THR A 12 -1.39 -11.58 13.22
C THR A 12 0.08 -11.83 13.57
N PRO A 13 0.89 -10.78 13.80
CA PRO A 13 2.30 -10.95 14.13
C PRO A 13 2.49 -11.53 15.54
N ALA A 14 3.52 -12.34 15.74
CA ALA A 14 3.93 -12.78 17.06
C ALA A 14 4.34 -11.58 17.92
N ARG A 15 4.03 -11.63 19.23
CA ARG A 15 4.40 -10.58 20.18
C ARG A 15 5.89 -10.62 20.54
N SER A 16 6.51 -11.80 20.44
CA SER A 16 7.92 -12.04 20.68
C SER A 16 8.37 -13.33 19.99
N ALA A 17 9.68 -13.54 19.86
CA ALA A 17 10.25 -14.76 19.31
C ALA A 17 9.89 -16.04 20.10
N ASN A 18 9.52 -15.89 21.38
CA ASN A 18 9.14 -17.00 22.25
C ASN A 18 7.63 -17.29 22.24
N THR A 19 6.84 -16.50 21.50
CA THR A 19 5.40 -16.73 21.40
C THR A 19 5.12 -17.90 20.48
N THR A 20 4.57 -18.99 21.02
CA THR A 20 4.31 -20.23 20.28
C THR A 20 2.92 -20.26 19.61
N PHE A 21 1.91 -19.61 20.18
CA PHE A 21 0.52 -19.64 19.69
C PHE A 21 -0.01 -18.25 19.33
N CYS A 22 -0.83 -18.20 18.28
CA CYS A 22 -1.52 -17.00 17.86
C CYS A 22 -2.66 -16.66 18.82
N GLY A 23 -2.62 -15.48 19.45
CA GLY A 23 -3.68 -15.03 20.36
C GLY A 23 -5.03 -14.72 19.69
N ARG A 24 -5.08 -14.63 18.35
CA ARG A 24 -6.33 -14.41 17.60
C ARG A 24 -6.98 -15.73 17.15
N CYS A 25 -6.15 -16.67 16.70
CA CYS A 25 -6.60 -17.85 15.97
C CYS A 25 -6.39 -19.15 16.77
N GLY A 26 -5.66 -19.11 17.89
CA GLY A 26 -5.34 -20.27 18.73
C GLY A 26 -4.31 -21.23 18.13
N LEU A 27 -3.97 -21.07 16.84
CA LEU A 27 -3.06 -21.96 16.12
C LEU A 27 -1.58 -21.65 16.45
N PRO A 28 -0.69 -22.66 16.42
CA PRO A 28 0.74 -22.45 16.50
C PRO A 28 1.25 -21.52 15.38
N PHE A 29 2.21 -20.65 15.69
CA PHE A 29 2.89 -19.88 14.65
C PHE A 29 3.60 -20.81 13.67
N GLY A 30 3.41 -20.57 12.37
CA GLY A 30 3.95 -21.42 11.29
C GLY A 30 3.09 -22.63 10.92
N ALA A 31 2.01 -22.93 11.66
CA ALA A 31 1.05 -23.96 11.25
C ALA A 31 0.30 -23.54 9.99
N ALA A 32 0.05 -24.51 9.10
CA ALA A 32 -0.72 -24.29 7.88
C ALA A 32 -2.17 -23.85 8.22
N PRO A 33 -2.77 -22.97 7.41
CA PRO A 33 -4.18 -22.60 7.58
C PRO A 33 -5.12 -23.81 7.45
N PRO A 34 -6.15 -23.92 8.31
CA PRO A 34 -7.23 -24.88 8.09
C PRO A 34 -7.98 -24.54 6.79
N ALA A 35 -8.38 -25.54 6.01
CA ALA A 35 -9.00 -25.33 4.69
C ALA A 35 -10.30 -24.50 4.66
N HIS A 36 -10.95 -24.28 5.81
CA HIS A 36 -12.20 -23.54 5.91
C HIS A 36 -12.03 -22.08 6.35
N VAL A 37 -10.81 -21.63 6.62
CA VAL A 37 -10.57 -20.24 7.04
C VAL A 37 -10.43 -19.32 5.85
N GLU A 38 -10.97 -18.11 5.96
CA GLU A 38 -10.68 -17.05 5.01
C GLU A 38 -9.21 -16.64 5.14
N LEU A 39 -8.47 -16.76 4.04
CA LEU A 39 -7.03 -16.54 4.02
C LEU A 39 -6.68 -15.04 4.05
N PRO A 40 -5.54 -14.68 4.68
CA PRO A 40 -5.08 -13.30 4.71
C PRO A 40 -4.92 -12.67 3.33
N VAL A 41 -5.41 -11.44 3.20
CA VAL A 41 -5.22 -10.59 2.03
C VAL A 41 -4.13 -9.56 2.31
N CYS A 42 -3.17 -9.40 1.40
CA CYS A 42 -2.17 -8.35 1.51
C CYS A 42 -2.84 -6.96 1.41
N PRO A 43 -2.68 -6.06 2.40
CA PRO A 43 -3.29 -4.73 2.35
C PRO A 43 -2.65 -3.80 1.30
N VAL A 44 -1.50 -4.20 0.74
CA VAL A 44 -0.77 -3.46 -0.29
C VAL A 44 -1.17 -3.99 -1.67
N CYS A 45 -0.89 -5.25 -2.01
CA CYS A 45 -1.19 -5.77 -3.35
C CYS A 45 -2.60 -6.33 -3.53
N TYR A 46 -3.38 -6.48 -2.45
CA TYR A 46 -4.72 -7.09 -2.42
C TYR A 46 -4.82 -8.53 -2.91
N LYS A 47 -3.69 -9.19 -3.15
CA LYS A 47 -3.67 -10.63 -3.38
C LYS A 47 -3.98 -11.35 -2.07
N THR A 48 -4.80 -12.38 -2.16
CA THR A 48 -4.92 -13.40 -1.12
C THR A 48 -3.66 -14.26 -1.13
N CYS A 49 -3.20 -14.72 0.04
CA CYS A 49 -2.14 -15.72 0.07
C CYS A 49 -2.61 -17.06 -0.50
N ASP A 50 -1.65 -17.92 -0.87
CA ASP A 50 -1.97 -19.28 -1.31
C ASP A 50 -2.36 -20.16 -0.10
N ASP A 51 -2.78 -21.40 -0.36
CA ASP A 51 -3.32 -22.34 0.64
C ASP A 51 -2.38 -22.62 1.84
N ASP A 52 -1.07 -22.42 1.68
CA ASP A 52 -0.09 -22.53 2.78
C ASP A 52 -0.05 -21.29 3.69
N GLY A 53 -0.89 -20.29 3.42
CA GLY A 53 -0.97 -19.02 4.13
C GLY A 53 0.18 -18.06 3.82
N ARG A 54 0.89 -18.27 2.70
CA ARG A 54 2.07 -17.49 2.30
C ARG A 54 1.94 -16.88 0.91
N PHE A 55 2.82 -15.93 0.63
CA PHE A 55 2.96 -15.28 -0.65
C PHE A 55 4.27 -15.69 -1.33
N PRO A 56 4.30 -15.82 -2.66
CA PRO A 56 5.57 -15.94 -3.37
C PRO A 56 6.37 -14.64 -3.23
N SER A 57 7.68 -14.76 -2.99
CA SER A 57 8.59 -13.62 -3.05
C SER A 57 8.76 -13.16 -4.49
N THR A 58 8.68 -11.84 -4.69
CA THR A 58 8.99 -11.16 -5.95
C THR A 58 10.51 -11.07 -6.16
N ALA A 59 11.27 -10.95 -5.07
CA ALA A 59 12.72 -10.77 -5.13
C ALA A 59 13.49 -12.08 -5.34
N LEU A 60 13.01 -13.19 -4.75
CA LEU A 60 13.72 -14.45 -4.68
C LEU A 60 12.82 -15.61 -5.13
N PRO A 61 13.01 -16.14 -6.36
CA PRO A 61 12.23 -17.26 -6.86
C PRO A 61 12.23 -18.46 -5.90
N GLY A 62 11.04 -18.98 -5.60
CA GLY A 62 10.84 -20.13 -4.72
C GLY A 62 10.76 -19.80 -3.22
N LEU A 63 11.07 -18.57 -2.79
CA LEU A 63 10.91 -18.17 -1.39
C LEU A 63 9.42 -17.87 -1.08
N ARG A 64 8.94 -18.39 0.05
CA ARG A 64 7.56 -18.23 0.55
C ARG A 64 7.52 -17.32 1.78
N LEU A 65 6.86 -16.18 1.66
CA LEU A 65 6.82 -15.12 2.67
C LEU A 65 5.51 -15.17 3.48
N ASP A 66 5.62 -14.95 4.79
CA ASP A 66 4.43 -14.62 5.59
C ASP A 66 3.98 -13.17 5.30
N LEU A 67 2.77 -12.82 5.76
CA LEU A 67 2.15 -11.55 5.41
C LEU A 67 3.04 -10.32 5.73
N PRO A 68 3.65 -10.16 6.92
CA PRO A 68 4.48 -9.00 7.21
C PRO A 68 5.73 -8.91 6.31
N ARG A 69 6.38 -10.03 6.00
CA ARG A 69 7.54 -10.03 5.11
C ARG A 69 7.16 -9.71 3.67
N HIS A 70 6.02 -10.23 3.20
CA HIS A 70 5.49 -9.87 1.89
C HIS A 70 5.15 -8.37 1.80
N VAL A 71 4.50 -7.81 2.83
CA VAL A 71 4.22 -6.36 2.90
C VAL A 71 5.52 -5.55 2.85
N ALA A 72 6.55 -5.95 3.60
CA ALA A 72 7.85 -5.27 3.60
C ALA A 72 8.59 -5.40 2.26
N GLU A 73 8.37 -6.47 1.50
CA GLU A 73 8.97 -6.64 0.17
C GLU A 73 8.54 -5.52 -0.79
N HIS A 74 7.34 -4.97 -0.59
CA HIS A 74 6.83 -3.88 -1.42
C HIS A 74 7.58 -2.55 -1.27
N ASP A 75 8.35 -2.36 -0.20
CA ASP A 75 9.22 -1.18 -0.09
C ASP A 75 10.32 -1.18 -1.17
N GLN A 76 10.79 -2.37 -1.53
CA GLN A 76 11.84 -2.59 -2.54
C GLN A 76 11.25 -2.95 -3.92
N HIS A 77 10.11 -3.61 -3.93
CA HIS A 77 9.38 -4.05 -5.12
C HIS A 77 7.95 -3.51 -5.06
N PRO A 78 7.76 -2.19 -5.30
CA PRO A 78 6.44 -1.58 -5.22
C PRO A 78 5.47 -2.27 -6.17
N VAL A 79 4.25 -2.46 -5.69
CA VAL A 79 3.16 -2.99 -6.49
C VAL A 79 2.73 -1.91 -7.48
N GLY A 80 2.48 -2.32 -8.72
CA GLY A 80 1.64 -1.55 -9.60
C GLY A 80 1.05 -2.33 -10.76
N ASP A 81 0.07 -1.72 -11.43
CA ASP A 81 -0.40 -2.17 -12.74
C ASP A 81 0.60 -1.64 -13.75
N ASP A 82 1.72 -2.34 -13.82
CA ASP A 82 2.84 -1.98 -14.67
C ASP A 82 2.40 -1.95 -16.15
N GLU A 83 1.43 -2.77 -16.54
CA GLU A 83 0.88 -2.79 -17.91
C GLU A 83 0.14 -1.49 -18.21
N TYR A 84 -0.78 -1.05 -17.34
CA TYR A 84 -1.45 0.24 -17.50
C TYR A 84 -0.49 1.43 -17.41
N LEU A 85 0.43 1.43 -16.44
CA LEU A 85 1.39 2.53 -16.27
C LEU A 85 2.32 2.66 -17.48
N GLU A 86 2.68 1.56 -18.13
CA GLU A 86 3.44 1.58 -19.37
C GLU A 86 2.67 2.21 -20.54
N THR A 87 1.33 2.08 -20.60
CA THR A 87 0.54 2.81 -21.61
C THR A 87 0.61 4.33 -21.48
N LEU A 88 0.94 4.83 -20.28
CA LEU A 88 1.06 6.26 -19.98
C LEU A 88 2.52 6.75 -20.04
N ARG A 89 3.47 5.86 -20.33
CA ARG A 89 4.90 6.14 -20.22
C ARG A 89 5.43 6.92 -21.42
N GLU A 90 6.19 7.96 -21.11
CA GLU A 90 7.01 8.72 -22.06
C GLU A 90 8.44 8.79 -21.54
N GLY A 91 9.28 7.89 -22.07
CA GLY A 91 10.65 7.75 -21.60
C GLY A 91 10.71 7.39 -20.11
N THR A 92 11.30 8.24 -19.27
CA THR A 92 11.42 8.01 -17.82
C THR A 92 10.26 8.58 -17.00
N ARG A 93 9.21 9.07 -17.66
CA ARG A 93 8.08 9.76 -17.03
C ARG A 93 6.76 9.12 -17.42
N ILE A 94 5.73 9.39 -16.64
CA ILE A 94 4.32 9.17 -17.00
C ILE A 94 3.74 10.52 -17.43
N ARG A 95 2.99 10.55 -18.55
CA ARG A 95 2.24 11.73 -19.00
C ARG A 95 0.74 11.47 -18.90
N ILE A 96 0.05 12.34 -18.17
CA ILE A 96 -1.42 12.35 -18.07
C ILE A 96 -1.91 13.73 -18.50
N GLY A 97 -2.41 13.82 -19.74
CA GLY A 97 -2.76 15.10 -20.36
C GLY A 97 -1.55 16.04 -20.43
N ARG A 98 -1.59 17.14 -19.65
CA ARG A 98 -0.50 18.13 -19.55
C ARG A 98 0.49 17.88 -18.42
N TRP A 99 0.21 16.92 -17.54
CA TRP A 99 1.00 16.66 -16.34
C TRP A 99 2.02 15.57 -16.60
N THR A 100 3.20 15.68 -15.98
CA THR A 100 4.21 14.63 -16.03
C THR A 100 4.81 14.35 -14.65
N ALA A 101 5.07 13.08 -14.36
CA ALA A 101 5.74 12.66 -13.13
C ALA A 101 6.76 11.55 -13.43
N PRO A 102 7.83 11.38 -12.64
CA PRO A 102 8.77 10.26 -12.83
C PRO A 102 8.05 8.91 -12.74
N PHE A 103 8.32 8.00 -13.69
CA PHE A 103 7.64 6.70 -13.77
C PHE A 103 7.82 5.88 -12.49
N ASP A 104 9.05 5.78 -11.98
CA ASP A 104 9.35 5.02 -10.75
C ASP A 104 8.68 5.61 -9.51
N LEU A 105 8.44 6.92 -9.51
CA LEU A 105 7.72 7.59 -8.43
C LEU A 105 6.23 7.23 -8.49
N VAL A 106 5.60 7.34 -9.66
CA VAL A 106 4.18 6.99 -9.83
C VAL A 106 3.95 5.50 -9.60
N ARG A 107 4.81 4.63 -10.15
CA ARG A 107 4.78 3.18 -9.91
C ARG A 107 4.85 2.84 -8.42
N ARG A 108 5.65 3.58 -7.64
CA ARG A 108 5.76 3.38 -6.19
C ARG A 108 4.54 3.84 -5.40
N TYR A 109 3.83 4.86 -5.88
CA TYR A 109 2.78 5.55 -5.11
C TYR A 109 1.35 5.27 -5.59
N LEU A 110 1.18 4.93 -6.85
CA LEU A 110 -0.10 5.10 -7.54
C LEU A 110 -0.74 3.81 -8.01
N VAL A 111 -0.25 2.64 -7.64
CA VAL A 111 -1.02 1.43 -7.92
C VAL A 111 -0.92 0.37 -6.84
N THR A 112 -1.81 0.45 -5.88
CA THR A 112 -2.28 -0.72 -5.15
C THR A 112 -3.72 -1.00 -5.57
N GLY A 113 -3.91 -2.07 -6.36
CA GLY A 113 -5.16 -2.76 -6.75
C GLY A 113 -6.46 -1.98 -6.92
N ALA A 114 -6.43 -0.83 -7.59
CA ALA A 114 -7.63 -0.10 -7.98
C ALA A 114 -8.54 -0.92 -8.93
N LEU A 115 -7.97 -1.79 -9.78
CA LEU A 115 -8.76 -2.51 -10.77
C LEU A 115 -9.50 -3.74 -10.22
N ASP A 116 -9.00 -4.37 -9.14
CA ASP A 116 -9.64 -5.56 -8.55
C ASP A 116 -10.24 -5.33 -7.14
N GLY A 117 -9.98 -4.18 -6.49
CA GLY A 117 -10.42 -3.87 -5.12
C GLY A 117 -11.92 -3.53 -4.95
N GLY A 118 -12.71 -3.62 -6.03
CA GLY A 118 -14.15 -3.36 -6.04
C GLY A 118 -14.56 -1.88 -5.94
N ARG A 119 -15.89 -1.63 -6.07
CA ARG A 119 -16.49 -0.27 -6.15
C ARG A 119 -16.09 0.70 -5.05
N ARG A 120 -15.84 0.19 -3.83
CA ARG A 120 -15.48 1.03 -2.68
C ARG A 120 -14.07 1.62 -2.81
N ARG A 121 -13.09 0.84 -3.28
CA ARG A 121 -11.71 1.32 -3.42
C ARG A 121 -11.53 2.20 -4.64
N GLN A 122 -12.28 1.97 -5.71
CA GLN A 122 -12.35 2.90 -6.84
C GLN A 122 -12.80 4.29 -6.35
N PHE A 123 -13.84 4.34 -5.51
CA PHE A 123 -14.29 5.60 -4.91
C PHE A 123 -13.21 6.26 -4.04
N GLU A 124 -12.54 5.51 -3.16
CA GLU A 124 -11.45 6.03 -2.32
C GLU A 124 -10.25 6.54 -3.14
N HIS A 125 -9.91 5.87 -4.24
CA HIS A 125 -8.90 6.32 -5.19
C HIS A 125 -9.31 7.62 -5.90
N ASP A 126 -10.53 7.68 -6.43
CA ASP A 126 -11.05 8.86 -7.12
C ASP A 126 -11.10 10.07 -6.20
N LEU A 127 -11.37 9.87 -4.91
CA LEU A 127 -11.27 10.90 -3.88
C LEU A 127 -9.85 11.49 -3.79
N ILE A 128 -8.82 10.64 -3.72
CA ILE A 128 -7.42 11.08 -3.61
C ILE A 128 -6.96 11.82 -4.87
N VAL A 129 -7.24 11.27 -6.05
CA VAL A 129 -6.87 11.89 -7.33
C VAL A 129 -7.56 13.24 -7.52
N THR A 130 -8.84 13.32 -7.16
CA THR A 130 -9.62 14.57 -7.18
C THR A 130 -9.02 15.58 -6.21
N ALA A 131 -8.68 15.17 -4.99
CA ALA A 131 -8.05 16.03 -3.99
C ALA A 131 -6.70 16.59 -4.49
N MET A 132 -5.82 15.74 -5.03
CA MET A 132 -4.54 16.17 -5.60
C MET A 132 -4.72 17.17 -6.76
N THR A 133 -5.70 16.91 -7.64
CA THR A 133 -6.01 17.80 -8.77
C THR A 133 -6.51 19.17 -8.31
N GLN A 134 -7.37 19.19 -7.29
CA GLN A 134 -7.91 20.42 -6.72
C GLN A 134 -6.83 21.21 -5.97
N LEU A 135 -5.97 20.55 -5.20
CA LEU A 135 -4.83 21.19 -4.54
C LEU A 135 -3.86 21.80 -5.55
N ALA A 136 -3.53 21.08 -6.63
CA ALA A 136 -2.67 21.58 -7.68
C ALA A 136 -3.28 22.79 -8.43
N ARG A 137 -4.61 22.82 -8.56
CA ARG A 137 -5.32 23.87 -9.31
C ARG A 137 -5.62 25.11 -8.46
N PHE A 138 -5.96 24.93 -7.20
CA PHE A 138 -6.51 26.01 -6.36
C PHE A 138 -5.70 26.28 -5.08
N GLY A 139 -4.77 25.41 -4.72
CA GLY A 139 -4.00 25.49 -3.49
C GLY A 139 -4.73 24.94 -2.25
N PRO A 140 -4.04 24.78 -1.12
CA PRO A 140 -4.58 24.13 0.09
C PRO A 140 -5.67 24.93 0.81
N GLY A 141 -5.69 26.26 0.66
CA GLY A 141 -6.68 27.13 1.32
C GLY A 141 -7.95 27.41 0.50
N ALA A 142 -8.18 26.68 -0.60
CA ALA A 142 -9.25 27.01 -1.52
C ALA A 142 -10.65 26.59 -1.02
N VAL A 143 -11.59 27.54 -1.05
CA VAL A 143 -13.02 27.26 -0.85
C VAL A 143 -13.66 26.98 -2.22
N ILE A 144 -14.02 25.72 -2.46
CA ILE A 144 -14.61 25.27 -3.73
C ILE A 144 -16.13 25.19 -3.59
N LEU A 145 -16.86 25.76 -4.57
CA LEU A 145 -18.32 25.70 -4.61
C LEU A 145 -18.79 24.27 -4.97
N GLY A 146 -19.73 23.71 -4.21
CA GLY A 146 -20.21 22.33 -4.40
C GLY A 146 -19.27 21.24 -3.87
N ASP A 147 -18.33 21.64 -3.01
CA ASP A 147 -17.36 20.76 -2.39
C ASP A 147 -17.99 19.86 -1.34
N GLN A 148 -18.01 18.55 -1.63
CA GLN A 148 -18.54 17.55 -0.72
C GLN A 148 -17.63 17.38 0.51
N PRO A 149 -18.18 17.03 1.69
CA PRO A 149 -17.40 16.87 2.91
C PRO A 149 -16.22 15.89 2.75
N GLU A 150 -16.42 14.80 2.01
CA GLU A 150 -15.42 13.77 1.77
C GLU A 150 -14.27 14.29 0.89
N TRP A 151 -14.57 15.20 -0.04
CA TRP A 151 -13.57 15.80 -0.93
C TRP A 151 -12.69 16.78 -0.19
N ARG A 152 -13.29 17.56 0.72
CA ARG A 152 -12.54 18.42 1.64
C ARG A 152 -11.63 17.62 2.55
N ALA A 153 -12.18 16.59 3.20
CA ALA A 153 -11.40 15.71 4.09
C ALA A 153 -10.22 15.05 3.37
N ALA A 154 -10.42 14.61 2.12
CA ALA A 154 -9.34 14.05 1.30
C ALA A 154 -8.26 15.11 0.97
N ARG A 155 -8.65 16.35 0.65
CA ARG A 155 -7.68 17.44 0.43
C ARG A 155 -6.89 17.80 1.66
N ASP A 156 -7.53 17.89 2.82
CA ASP A 156 -6.85 18.20 4.09
C ASP A 156 -5.82 17.11 4.41
N ALA A 157 -6.21 15.83 4.28
CA ALA A 157 -5.33 14.70 4.50
C ALA A 157 -4.14 14.65 3.52
N VAL A 158 -4.37 14.91 2.23
CA VAL A 158 -3.30 14.97 1.22
C VAL A 158 -2.38 16.16 1.47
N SER A 159 -2.90 17.31 1.88
CA SER A 159 -2.09 18.50 2.20
C SER A 159 -1.17 18.24 3.38
N GLU A 160 -1.70 17.67 4.47
CA GLU A 160 -0.90 17.29 5.64
C GLU A 160 0.22 16.30 5.28
N LEU A 161 -0.09 15.33 4.41
CA LEU A 161 0.88 14.36 3.91
C LEU A 161 2.01 15.03 3.12
N LEU A 162 1.66 15.92 2.19
CA LEU A 162 2.63 16.66 1.37
C LEU A 162 3.51 17.58 2.22
N GLU A 163 2.93 18.27 3.21
CA GLU A 163 3.68 19.10 4.18
C GLU A 163 4.69 18.27 4.98
N ARG A 164 4.29 17.07 5.43
CA ARG A 164 5.18 16.15 6.15
C ARG A 164 6.37 15.69 5.31
N TYR A 165 6.17 15.48 4.01
CA TYR A 165 7.26 15.13 3.08
C TYR A 165 8.11 16.33 2.66
N HIS A 166 7.53 17.53 2.61
CA HIS A 166 8.24 18.77 2.33
C HIS A 166 9.08 19.27 3.51
N GLN A 167 8.76 18.88 4.75
CA GLN A 167 9.70 19.06 5.85
C GLN A 167 10.91 18.17 5.59
N PRO A 168 12.11 18.73 5.34
CA PRO A 168 13.30 17.90 5.28
C PRO A 168 13.36 17.14 6.60
N HIS A 169 13.49 15.81 6.54
CA HIS A 169 13.88 15.05 7.71
C HIS A 169 15.11 15.74 8.29
N ARG A 170 14.93 16.51 9.37
CA ARG A 170 16.04 16.96 10.19
C ARG A 170 16.69 15.68 10.65
N ARG A 171 17.77 15.27 9.97
CA ARG A 171 18.67 14.23 10.42
C ARG A 171 18.95 14.54 11.89
N ARG A 172 18.40 13.73 12.79
CA ARG A 172 18.91 13.64 14.16
C ARG A 172 20.37 13.22 13.99
N GLY A 173 21.27 14.20 14.06
CA GLY A 173 22.70 13.95 14.14
C GLY A 173 23.01 13.19 15.44
N PRO A 174 24.07 12.39 15.45
CA PRO A 174 24.46 11.63 16.63
C PRO A 174 24.99 12.60 17.68
N HIS A 175 24.41 12.55 18.87
CA HIS A 175 25.07 12.93 20.13
C HIS A 175 25.29 11.66 20.93
#